data_AF-A0A2R6KZP4-F1
#
_entry.id   AF-A0A2R6KZP4-F1
#
_cell.length_a   1.000
_cell.length_b   1.000
_cell.length_c   1.000
_cell.angle_alpha   90.00
_cell.angle_beta   90.00
_cell.angle_gamma   90.00
#
_symmetry.space_group_name_H-M   'P 1'
#
loop_
_entity.id
_entity.type
_entity.pdbx_description
1 polymer ?
#
loop_
_entity_poly.entity_id
_entity_poly.type
_entity_poly.pdbx_seq_one_letter_code
_entity_poly.pdbx_strand_id
1 'polypeptide(L)'
;YRDAERLDRVLARDFELVAPGGARNDRRAVIEWVEGNRGQYADADPPFSIDIESFDPRMAEGNHCLVTYVERQSAPQGETARRSSALFRRAGGTPNGVEWVHLHETWLDE
;
A
#
# COMPACT_ATOMS: atom_id res chain seq x y z
N TYR A 1 10.15 -5.27 16.13
CA TYR A 1 9.81 -4.03 15.40
C TYR A 1 8.30 -3.98 15.26
N ARG A 2 7.63 -2.90 15.69
CA ARG A 2 6.18 -2.77 15.53
C ARG A 2 5.92 -2.26 14.10
N ASP A 3 5.11 -2.96 13.31
CA ASP A 3 4.95 -2.66 11.87
C ASP A 3 4.40 -1.24 11.58
N ALA A 4 3.63 -0.66 12.51
CA ALA A 4 3.16 0.72 12.41
C ALA A 4 4.31 1.76 12.40
N GLU A 5 5.35 1.57 13.20
CA GLU A 5 6.55 2.45 13.19
C GLU A 5 7.31 2.34 11.86
N ARG A 6 7.20 1.20 11.16
CA ARG A 6 7.80 1.03 9.84
C ARG A 6 7.01 1.78 8.79
N LEU A 7 5.67 1.73 8.84
CA LEU A 7 4.79 2.46 7.92
C LEU A 7 5.03 3.97 7.99
N ASP A 8 5.03 4.54 9.20
CA ASP A 8 5.27 5.97 9.41
C ASP A 8 6.59 6.43 8.77
N ARG A 9 7.64 5.61 8.85
CA ARG A 9 8.97 5.92 8.30
C ARG A 9 9.11 5.80 6.79
N VAL A 10 8.15 5.18 6.09
CA VAL A 10 8.23 4.98 4.63
C VAL A 10 7.19 5.78 3.85
N LEU A 11 6.23 6.44 4.49
CA LEU A 11 5.33 7.35 3.80
C LEU A 11 5.95 8.75 3.75
N ALA A 12 6.14 9.27 2.53
CA ALA A 12 6.61 10.64 2.32
C ALA A 12 5.70 11.65 3.04
N ARG A 13 6.26 12.79 3.44
CA ARG A 13 5.50 13.84 4.14
C ARG A 13 4.26 14.30 3.37
N ASP A 14 4.36 14.32 2.05
CA ASP A 14 3.35 14.71 1.07
C ASP A 14 2.63 13.51 0.43
N PHE A 15 2.69 12.33 1.08
CA PHE A 15 2.05 11.12 0.57
C PHE A 15 0.53 11.28 0.38
N GLU A 16 0.05 10.75 -0.74
CA GLU A 16 -1.38 10.62 -1.04
C GLU A 16 -1.71 9.21 -1.52
N LEU A 17 -2.77 8.64 -0.94
CA LEU A 17 -3.46 7.45 -1.42
C LEU A 17 -4.79 7.87 -2.06
N VAL A 18 -4.98 7.53 -3.34
CA VAL A 18 -6.30 7.51 -3.98
C VAL A 18 -6.83 6.08 -3.93
N ALA A 19 -7.78 5.84 -3.02
CA ALA A 19 -8.39 4.53 -2.83
C ALA A 19 -9.21 4.13 -4.07
N PRO A 20 -9.54 2.83 -4.24
CA PRO A 20 -10.29 2.35 -5.41
C PRO A 20 -11.62 3.05 -5.68
N GLY A 21 -12.28 3.60 -4.65
CA GLY A 21 -13.52 4.39 -4.78
C GLY A 21 -13.30 5.88 -5.09
N GLY A 22 -12.06 6.31 -5.34
CA GLY A 22 -11.70 7.71 -5.62
C GLY A 22 -11.49 8.59 -4.38
N ALA A 23 -11.65 8.04 -3.17
CA ALA A 23 -11.37 8.76 -1.94
C ALA A 23 -9.86 9.06 -1.81
N ARG A 24 -9.53 10.31 -1.52
CA ARG A 24 -8.15 10.78 -1.31
C ARG A 24 -7.83 10.76 0.18
N ASN A 25 -6.75 10.08 0.55
CA ASN A 25 -6.30 9.93 1.92
C ASN A 25 -4.85 10.41 2.02
N ASP A 26 -4.58 11.32 2.94
CA ASP A 26 -3.22 11.77 3.22
C ASP A 26 -2.47 10.75 4.09
N ARG A 27 -1.16 10.99 4.27
CA ARG A 27 -0.28 10.22 5.16
C ARG A 27 -0.89 9.92 6.53
N ARG A 28 -1.49 10.92 7.19
CA ARG A 28 -2.00 10.78 8.56
C ARG A 28 -3.23 9.87 8.57
N ALA A 29 -4.16 10.10 7.65
CA ALA A 29 -5.36 9.27 7.51
C ALA A 29 -5.02 7.80 7.26
N VAL A 30 -4.00 7.52 6.43
CA VAL A 30 -3.57 6.14 6.16
C VAL A 30 -2.94 5.48 7.39
N ILE A 31 -2.09 6.18 8.14
CA ILE A 31 -1.49 5.65 9.37
C ILE A 31 -2.58 5.34 10.41
N GLU A 32 -3.48 6.29 10.66
CA GLU A 32 -4.59 6.13 11.60
C GLU A 32 -5.50 4.95 11.20
N TRP A 33 -5.76 4.79 9.90
CA TRP A 33 -6.55 3.66 9.39
C TRP A 33 -5.87 2.30 9.60
N VAL A 34 -4.57 2.18 9.32
CA VAL A 34 -3.83 0.92 9.54
C VAL A 34 -3.73 0.60 11.03
N GLU A 35 -3.49 1.60 11.88
CA GLU A 35 -3.45 1.42 13.32
C GLU A 35 -4.81 1.03 13.90
N GLY A 36 -5.89 1.66 13.44
CA GLY A 36 -7.26 1.38 13.88
C GLY A 36 -7.76 -0.02 13.50
N ASN A 37 -7.26 -0.59 12.41
CA ASN A 37 -7.62 -1.95 11.96
C ASN A 37 -6.62 -3.02 12.42
N ARG A 38 -5.64 -2.66 13.26
CA ARG A 38 -4.62 -3.60 13.71
C ARG A 38 -5.24 -4.77 14.47
N GLY A 39 -4.93 -5.98 14.04
CA GLY A 39 -5.42 -7.21 14.68
C GLY A 39 -6.87 -7.55 14.34
N GLN A 40 -7.52 -6.83 13.42
CA GLN A 40 -8.89 -7.11 12.97
C GLN A 40 -9.09 -8.57 12.53
N TYR A 41 -8.05 -9.18 11.94
CA TYR A 41 -8.06 -10.56 11.45
C TYR A 41 -7.14 -11.50 12.24
N ALA A 42 -6.79 -11.17 13.50
CA ALA A 42 -5.85 -11.97 14.29
C ALA A 42 -6.33 -13.42 14.53
N ASP A 43 -7.64 -13.61 14.73
CA ASP A 43 -8.27 -14.91 14.97
C ASP A 43 -9.12 -15.38 13.78
N ALA A 44 -8.87 -14.83 12.59
CA ALA A 44 -9.61 -15.15 11.37
C ALA A 44 -9.27 -16.55 10.84
N ASP A 45 -10.31 -17.30 10.46
CA ASP A 45 -10.19 -18.58 9.74
C ASP A 45 -11.14 -18.56 8.53
N PRO A 46 -10.63 -18.51 7.29
CA PRO A 46 -9.20 -18.49 6.91
C PRO A 46 -8.48 -17.19 7.32
N PRO A 47 -7.14 -17.22 7.48
CA PRO A 47 -6.38 -16.02 7.84
C PRO A 47 -6.42 -14.98 6.72
N PHE A 48 -6.31 -13.70 7.11
CA PHE A 48 -6.13 -12.63 6.15
C PHE A 48 -4.75 -12.72 5.47
N SER A 49 -4.72 -12.69 4.14
CA SER A 49 -3.50 -12.69 3.34
C SER A 49 -3.53 -11.60 2.27
N ILE A 50 -2.34 -11.16 1.87
CA ILE A 50 -2.13 -10.24 0.75
C ILE A 50 -1.10 -10.87 -0.18
N ASP A 51 -1.45 -11.00 -1.46
CA ASP A 51 -0.56 -11.45 -2.52
C ASP A 51 -0.35 -10.34 -3.54
N ILE A 52 0.91 -10.11 -3.91
CA ILE A 52 1.30 -9.13 -4.93
C ILE A 52 1.67 -9.86 -6.21
N GLU A 53 0.98 -9.52 -7.29
CA GLU A 53 1.14 -10.13 -8.61
C GLU A 53 1.37 -9.09 -9.70
N SER A 54 1.81 -9.56 -10.87
CA SER A 54 2.00 -8.72 -12.06
C SER A 54 2.82 -7.45 -11.79
N PHE A 55 3.82 -7.55 -10.92
CA PHE A 55 4.68 -6.44 -10.55
C PHE A 55 5.51 -5.99 -11.76
N ASP A 56 5.37 -4.72 -12.13
CA ASP A 56 5.98 -4.15 -13.32
C ASP A 56 6.53 -2.74 -13.04
N PRO A 57 7.87 -2.55 -13.03
CA PRO A 57 8.49 -1.23 -13.02
C PRO A 57 8.26 -0.51 -14.35
N ARG A 58 7.35 0.46 -14.36
CA ARG A 58 6.95 1.18 -15.58
C ARG A 58 7.96 2.24 -16.00
N MET A 59 8.54 2.93 -15.03
CA MET A 59 9.48 4.02 -15.27
C MET A 59 10.39 4.20 -14.04
N ALA A 60 11.68 4.41 -14.30
CA ALA A 60 12.63 4.90 -13.30
C ALA A 60 13.37 6.11 -13.87
N GLU A 61 13.22 7.27 -13.24
CA GLU A 61 13.82 8.53 -13.68
C GLU A 61 14.29 9.34 -12.48
N GLY A 62 15.57 9.72 -12.51
CA GLY A 62 16.23 10.38 -11.38
C GLY A 62 16.11 9.54 -10.10
N ASN A 63 15.46 10.10 -9.08
CA ASN A 63 15.23 9.45 -7.79
C ASN A 63 13.86 8.79 -7.66
N HIS A 64 13.05 8.76 -8.74
CA HIS A 64 11.70 8.23 -8.71
C HIS A 64 11.57 6.92 -9.48
N CYS A 65 10.66 6.06 -9.03
CA CYS A 65 10.27 4.84 -9.72
C CYS A 65 8.75 4.69 -9.65
N LEU A 66 8.10 4.66 -10.82
CA LEU A 66 6.70 4.29 -10.95
C LEU A 66 6.60 2.79 -11.20
N VAL A 67 5.83 2.10 -10.38
CA VAL A 67 5.50 0.69 -10.57
C VAL A 67 4.00 0.49 -10.68
N THR A 68 3.61 -0.60 -11.31
CA THR A 68 2.25 -1.13 -11.26
C THR A 68 2.25 -2.55 -10.73
N TYR A 69 1.20 -2.94 -10.03
CA TYR A 69 1.01 -4.31 -9.55
C TYR A 69 -0.48 -4.59 -9.34
N VAL A 70 -0.81 -5.87 -9.15
CA VAL A 70 -2.11 -6.32 -8.65
C VAL A 70 -1.93 -6.78 -7.21
N GLU A 71 -2.79 -6.28 -6.33
CA GLU A 71 -2.90 -6.76 -4.96
C GLU A 71 -4.17 -7.60 -4.86
N ARG A 72 -4.01 -8.87 -4.48
CA ARG A 72 -5.13 -9.73 -4.08
C ARG A 72 -5.14 -9.86 -2.57
N GLN A 73 -6.30 -9.65 -1.97
CA GLN A 73 -6.51 -9.84 -0.55
C GLN A 73 -7.54 -10.93 -0.35
N SER A 74 -7.19 -11.95 0.44
CA SER A 74 -8.12 -12.99 0.87
C SER A 74 -8.43 -12.77 2.35
N ALA A 75 -9.72 -12.76 2.69
CA ALA A 75 -10.24 -12.61 4.05
C ALA A 75 -11.42 -13.57 4.26
N PRO A 76 -11.88 -13.81 5.51
CA PRO A 76 -13.06 -14.65 5.75
C PRO A 76 -14.32 -14.22 5.00
N GLN A 77 -14.44 -12.93 4.68
CA GLN A 77 -15.59 -12.34 3.98
C GLN A 77 -15.53 -12.51 2.46
N GLY A 78 -14.40 -12.98 1.92
CA GLY A 78 -14.19 -13.17 0.49
C GLY A 78 -12.84 -12.61 0.02
N GLU A 79 -12.63 -12.72 -1.29
CA GLU A 79 -11.44 -12.20 -1.95
C GLU A 79 -11.73 -10.88 -2.64
N THR A 80 -10.74 -9.99 -2.66
CA THR A 80 -10.79 -8.75 -3.43
C THR A 80 -9.50 -8.59 -4.21
N ALA A 81 -9.58 -7.93 -5.37
CA ALA A 81 -8.42 -7.61 -6.18
C ALA A 81 -8.44 -6.14 -6.58
N ARG A 82 -7.27 -5.51 -6.57
CA ARG A 82 -7.10 -4.14 -7.07
C ARG A 82 -5.81 -4.01 -7.86
N ARG A 83 -5.85 -3.15 -8.88
CA ARG A 83 -4.67 -2.72 -9.62
C ARG A 83 -4.16 -1.41 -9.03
N SER A 84 -2.87 -1.35 -8.79
CA SER A 84 -2.22 -0.24 -8.12
C SER A 84 -1.14 0.36 -9.00
N SER A 85 -1.03 1.69 -8.96
CA SER A 85 0.10 2.47 -9.46
C SER A 85 0.76 3.16 -8.26
N ALA A 86 2.01 2.81 -7.97
CA ALA A 86 2.75 3.36 -6.85
C ALA A 86 3.98 4.14 -7.33
N LEU A 87 4.12 5.37 -6.84
CA LEU A 87 5.31 6.18 -7.06
C LEU A 87 6.20 6.11 -5.83
N PHE A 88 7.41 5.57 -6.02
CA PHE A 88 8.46 5.54 -5.02
C PHE A 88 9.48 6.64 -5.26
N ARG A 89 10.09 7.11 -4.17
CA ARG A 89 11.28 7.96 -4.20
C ARG A 89 12.40 7.29 -3.40
N ARG A 90 13.64 7.38 -3.90
CA ARG A 90 14.82 6.92 -3.17
C ARG A 90 14.97 7.70 -1.86
N ALA A 91 15.05 6.99 -0.74
CA ALA A 91 15.20 7.56 0.59
C ALA A 91 16.09 6.63 1.44
N GLY A 92 17.41 6.78 1.35
CA GLY A 92 18.36 5.79 1.91
C GLY A 92 18.28 5.55 3.43
N GLY A 93 17.61 6.42 4.19
CA GLY A 93 17.40 6.27 5.64
C GLY A 93 16.11 5.54 6.04
N THR A 94 15.27 5.16 5.08
CA THR A 94 14.00 4.47 5.33
C THR A 94 14.16 2.96 5.16
N PRO A 95 13.26 2.14 5.74
CA PRO A 95 13.19 0.72 5.40
C PRO A 95 13.18 0.50 3.88
N ASN A 96 13.99 -0.45 3.41
CA ASN A 96 14.17 -0.77 1.99
C ASN A 96 14.73 0.38 1.11
N GLY A 97 15.18 1.50 1.70
CA GLY A 97 15.85 2.59 0.98
C GLY A 97 14.95 3.42 0.07
N VAL A 98 13.63 3.31 0.23
CA VAL A 98 12.61 4.04 -0.55
C VAL A 98 11.49 4.54 0.35
N GLU A 99 10.83 5.59 -0.08
CA GLU A 99 9.57 6.06 0.50
C GLU A 99 8.47 6.08 -0.56
N TRP A 100 7.24 5.90 -0.12
CA TRP A 100 6.02 6.01 -0.90
C TRP A 100 5.66 7.48 -1.05
N VAL A 101 5.52 7.96 -2.28
CA VAL A 101 5.10 9.34 -2.59
C VAL A 101 3.63 9.38 -2.98
N HIS A 102 3.17 8.40 -3.75
CA HIS A 102 1.78 8.33 -4.20
C HIS A 102 1.37 6.88 -4.40
N LEU A 103 0.11 6.57 -4.10
CA LEU A 103 -0.53 5.32 -4.43
C LEU A 103 -1.91 5.60 -5.00
N HIS A 104 -2.22 5.06 -6.17
CA HIS A 104 -3.56 5.09 -6.74
C HIS A 104 -3.99 3.69 -7.07
N GLU A 105 -5.18 3.33 -6.61
CA GLU A 105 -5.72 1.99 -6.74
C GLU A 105 -7.03 2.02 -7.51
N THR A 106 -7.36 0.91 -8.16
CA THR A 106 -8.63 0.72 -8.84
C THR A 106 -9.06 -0.72 -8.61
N TRP A 107 -10.35 -0.93 -8.31
CA TRP A 107 -10.89 -2.28 -8.18
C TRP A 107 -10.74 -3.02 -9.51
N LEU A 108 -10.33 -4.29 -9.42
CA LEU A 108 -10.50 -5.22 -10.51
C LEU A 108 -11.81 -5.93 -10.22
N ASP A 109 -12.88 -5.47 -10.87
CA ASP A 109 -14.14 -6.21 -10.88
C ASP A 109 -13.86 -7.60 -11.50
N GLU A 110 -14.46 -8.66 -10.96
CA GLU A 110 -14.54 -9.96 -11.64
C GLU A 110 -15.44 -9.89 -12.89
#